data_AF-A0A8B8B0W9-F1
#
_entry.id   AF-A0A8B8B0W9-F1
#
_cell.length_a   1.000
_cell.length_b   1.000
_cell.length_c   1.000
_cell.angle_alpha   90.00
_cell.angle_beta   90.00
_cell.angle_gamma   90.00
#
_symmetry.space_group_name_H-M   'P 1'
#
loop_
_entity.id
_entity.type
_entity.pdbx_description
1 polymer ?
#
loop_
_entity_poly.entity_id
_entity_poly.type
_entity_poly.pdbx_seq_one_letter_code
_entity_poly.pdbx_strand_id
1 'polypeptide(L)'
;MVQDLFQLFNGMEIDYEGTTSNPCNPNPCLNGGTCSQSSSGSAVCACVQGWTGSLCQTQVSGGTLLHKCDFETSFCLGKSGPGTVSFFRTQSYFGIAALQGSYFTALTSSSTTRSYAFLVSMVYLPESDVRVEFQYTTYGTGQIYFSYGQGETTQYTTLFTSSGDNRTWKTRTVTIPAGKNTFYYFTGYVGGSGFGVVAVDNVRVTRL
;
A
#
# COMPACT_ATOMS: atom_id res chain seq x y z
N MET A 1 -70.85 38.95 -13.86
CA MET A 1 -70.24 37.68 -13.42
C MET A 1 -68.84 38.04 -12.95
N VAL A 2 -68.65 38.03 -11.62
CA VAL A 2 -67.42 38.09 -10.77
C VAL A 2 -66.06 38.29 -11.48
N GLN A 3 -65.25 39.31 -11.12
CA GLN A 3 -64.21 39.32 -10.05
C GLN A 3 -63.24 38.12 -10.16
N ASP A 4 -61.92 38.22 -10.13
CA ASP A 4 -60.99 39.21 -9.58
C ASP A 4 -59.54 38.82 -10.00
N LEU A 5 -58.59 39.68 -9.66
CA LEU A 5 -57.14 39.45 -9.57
C LEU A 5 -56.31 39.59 -10.85
N PHE A 6 -56.22 40.85 -11.28
CA PHE A 6 -54.93 41.53 -11.39
C PHE A 6 -53.90 41.01 -10.36
N GLN A 7 -52.69 40.67 -10.79
CA GLN A 7 -51.37 41.18 -10.32
C GLN A 7 -50.26 40.42 -11.06
N LEU A 8 -49.13 40.97 -11.50
CA LEU A 8 -48.69 42.31 -11.86
C LEU A 8 -47.32 42.03 -12.56
N PHE A 9 -47.18 42.40 -13.84
CA PHE A 9 -45.97 42.85 -14.57
C PHE A 9 -44.62 42.12 -14.38
N ASN A 10 -44.06 41.59 -15.47
CA ASN A 10 -43.03 42.30 -16.26
C ASN A 10 -42.43 41.40 -17.36
N GLY A 11 -42.63 41.80 -18.61
CA GLY A 11 -41.59 41.92 -19.65
C GLY A 11 -40.84 40.69 -20.17
N MET A 12 -40.91 40.53 -21.51
CA MET A 12 -39.86 40.04 -22.43
C MET A 12 -39.39 38.58 -22.26
N GLU A 13 -39.04 37.80 -23.28
CA GLU A 13 -38.95 37.93 -24.73
C GLU A 13 -39.02 36.49 -25.28
N ILE A 14 -39.07 36.33 -26.60
CA ILE A 14 -39.03 35.01 -27.25
C ILE A 14 -37.56 34.57 -27.30
N ASP A 15 -37.22 33.45 -26.66
CA ASP A 15 -35.85 32.92 -26.73
C ASP A 15 -35.80 31.66 -27.58
N TYR A 16 -35.56 31.85 -28.88
CA TYR A 16 -34.97 30.84 -29.76
C TYR A 16 -33.47 30.75 -29.41
N GLU A 17 -33.06 29.82 -28.53
CA GLU A 17 -31.65 29.65 -28.15
C GLU A 17 -31.33 28.16 -27.96
N GLY A 18 -30.23 27.71 -28.57
CA GLY A 18 -29.71 26.36 -28.38
C GLY A 18 -29.41 26.12 -26.91
N THR A 19 -29.99 25.08 -26.33
CA THR A 19 -29.67 24.68 -24.95
C THR A 19 -28.22 24.21 -24.91
N THR A 20 -27.28 25.11 -24.64
CA THR A 20 -25.96 24.73 -24.14
C THR A 20 -26.16 24.18 -22.74
N SER A 21 -26.64 22.94 -22.66
CA SER A 21 -26.63 22.13 -21.46
C SER A 21 -25.21 22.21 -20.92
N ASN A 22 -25.02 22.93 -19.81
CA ASN A 22 -23.74 22.99 -19.16
C ASN A 22 -23.45 21.55 -18.66
N PRO A 23 -22.46 20.86 -19.22
CA PRO A 23 -22.23 19.45 -18.90
C PRO A 23 -21.69 19.28 -17.47
N CYS A 24 -21.35 20.39 -16.79
CA CYS A 24 -20.96 20.44 -15.39
C CYS A 24 -22.10 20.75 -14.41
N ASN A 25 -23.36 20.83 -14.86
CA ASN A 25 -24.50 21.02 -13.97
C ASN A 25 -25.59 19.95 -14.21
N PRO A 26 -25.76 18.98 -13.29
CA PRO A 26 -25.01 18.80 -12.03
C PRO A 26 -23.55 18.36 -12.26
N ASN A 27 -22.65 18.64 -11.30
CA ASN A 27 -21.23 18.27 -11.42
C ASN A 27 -21.08 16.73 -11.51
N PRO A 28 -20.59 16.19 -12.64
CA PRO A 28 -20.46 14.75 -12.82
C PRO A 28 -19.21 14.16 -12.17
N CYS A 29 -18.27 14.99 -11.71
CA CYS A 29 -17.02 14.56 -11.10
C CYS A 29 -17.23 14.07 -9.67
N LEU A 30 -16.76 12.87 -9.37
CA LEU A 30 -16.87 12.25 -8.05
C LEU A 30 -15.72 12.70 -7.13
N ASN A 31 -15.85 12.37 -5.84
CA ASN A 31 -14.80 12.49 -4.82
C ASN A 31 -14.15 13.88 -4.72
N GLY A 32 -14.94 14.94 -4.95
CA GLY A 32 -14.46 16.33 -4.87
C GLY A 32 -13.75 16.83 -6.13
N GLY A 33 -13.85 16.13 -7.26
CA GLY A 33 -13.33 16.59 -8.54
C GLY A 33 -13.99 17.89 -9.02
N THR A 34 -13.20 18.72 -9.70
CA THR A 34 -13.68 19.98 -10.30
C THR A 34 -14.05 19.77 -11.75
N CYS A 35 -15.27 20.17 -12.15
CA CYS A 35 -15.72 20.06 -13.54
C CYS A 35 -15.43 21.33 -14.34
N SER A 36 -15.03 21.14 -15.60
CA SER A 36 -14.94 22.19 -16.62
C SER A 36 -15.51 21.69 -17.95
N GLN A 37 -16.07 22.59 -18.76
CA GLN A 37 -16.55 22.27 -20.10
C GLN A 37 -15.40 22.36 -21.11
N SER A 38 -15.20 21.32 -21.92
CA SER A 38 -14.24 21.32 -23.02
C SER A 38 -14.71 22.20 -24.18
N SER A 39 -13.79 22.52 -25.10
CA SER A 39 -14.11 23.21 -26.36
C SER A 39 -15.11 22.47 -27.25
N SER A 40 -15.25 21.15 -27.08
CA SER A 40 -16.23 20.30 -27.76
C SER A 40 -17.59 20.23 -27.05
N GLY A 41 -17.77 20.95 -25.94
CA GLY A 41 -19.00 20.96 -25.16
C GLY A 41 -19.18 19.78 -24.20
N SER A 42 -18.11 19.03 -23.88
CA SER A 42 -18.17 17.87 -22.99
C SER A 42 -17.66 18.20 -21.58
N ALA A 43 -18.14 17.50 -20.55
CA ALA A 43 -17.60 17.64 -19.19
C ALA A 43 -16.21 17.00 -19.09
N VAL A 44 -15.29 17.73 -18.45
CA VAL A 44 -13.94 17.27 -18.14
C VAL A 44 -13.70 17.47 -16.65
N CYS A 45 -13.29 16.39 -15.98
CA CYS A 45 -13.01 16.38 -14.56
C CYS A 45 -11.52 16.55 -14.26
N ALA A 46 -11.19 17.54 -13.44
CA ALA A 46 -9.92 17.64 -12.76
C ALA A 46 -10.02 16.93 -11.39
N CYS A 47 -9.32 15.82 -11.24
CA CYS A 47 -9.36 15.02 -10.01
C CYS A 47 -8.46 15.59 -8.92
N VAL A 48 -8.94 15.53 -7.68
CA VAL A 48 -8.12 15.79 -6.50
C VAL A 48 -7.07 14.69 -6.32
N GLN A 49 -6.00 15.00 -5.60
CA GLN A 49 -4.92 14.03 -5.34
C GLN A 49 -5.49 12.74 -4.72
N GLY A 50 -5.04 11.59 -5.22
CA GLY A 50 -5.54 10.27 -4.81
C GLY A 50 -6.72 9.74 -5.63
N TRP A 51 -7.22 10.48 -6.63
CA TRP A 51 -8.29 10.04 -7.53
C TRP A 51 -7.94 10.23 -9.02
N THR A 52 -8.48 9.36 -9.87
CA THR A 52 -8.30 9.32 -11.32
C THR A 52 -9.52 8.72 -12.00
N GLY A 53 -9.46 8.57 -13.31
CA GLY A 53 -10.59 8.23 -14.17
C GLY A 53 -11.31 9.46 -14.69
N SER A 54 -12.12 9.28 -15.73
CA SER A 54 -12.84 10.36 -16.42
C SER A 54 -13.78 11.15 -15.50
N LEU A 55 -14.27 10.53 -14.43
CA LEU A 55 -15.14 11.12 -13.42
C LEU A 55 -14.52 11.08 -12.02
N CYS A 56 -13.21 10.88 -11.90
CA CYS A 56 -12.54 10.74 -10.60
C CYS A 56 -13.07 9.58 -9.73
N GLN A 57 -13.61 8.54 -10.37
CA GLN A 57 -14.21 7.38 -9.71
C GLN A 57 -13.18 6.36 -9.21
N THR A 58 -11.95 6.43 -9.73
CA THR A 58 -10.90 5.44 -9.45
C THR A 58 -9.94 6.02 -8.45
N GLN A 59 -9.78 5.36 -7.30
CA GLN A 59 -8.73 5.75 -6.37
C GLN A 59 -7.36 5.47 -7.00
N VAL A 60 -6.51 6.49 -7.06
CA VAL A 60 -5.11 6.32 -7.44
C VAL A 60 -4.44 5.57 -6.29
N SER A 61 -4.17 4.28 -6.50
CA SER A 61 -3.26 3.52 -5.64
C SER A 61 -1.80 3.97 -5.79
N GLY A 62 -1.54 4.99 -6.61
CA GLY A 62 -0.25 5.63 -6.86
C GLY A 62 0.13 6.63 -5.79
N GLY A 63 0.81 6.14 -4.77
CA GLY A 63 1.74 6.97 -4.04
C GLY A 63 3.12 7.00 -4.71
N THR A 64 4.04 7.81 -4.20
CA THR A 64 5.43 7.84 -4.72
C THR A 64 6.19 6.63 -4.21
N LEU A 65 6.73 5.80 -5.10
CA LEU A 65 7.60 4.67 -4.72
C LEU A 65 8.87 5.24 -4.08
N LEU A 66 9.07 4.96 -2.79
CA LEU A 66 10.23 5.42 -2.03
C LEU A 66 11.35 4.40 -2.02
N HIS A 67 11.00 3.12 -1.87
CA HIS A 67 11.95 2.03 -1.71
C HIS A 67 11.38 0.74 -2.29
N LYS A 68 12.21 -0.01 -3.03
CA LYS A 68 11.93 -1.35 -3.53
C LYS A 68 13.03 -2.29 -3.06
N CYS A 69 12.66 -3.45 -2.56
CA CYS A 69 13.57 -4.53 -2.23
C CYS A 69 13.02 -5.87 -2.74
N ASP A 70 13.47 -6.26 -3.92
CA ASP A 70 13.18 -7.54 -4.60
C ASP A 70 14.35 -8.53 -4.49
N PHE A 71 15.42 -8.16 -3.78
CA PHE A 71 16.60 -9.00 -3.59
C PHE A 71 17.31 -9.46 -4.88
N GLU A 72 17.03 -8.88 -6.04
CA GLU A 72 17.58 -9.37 -7.32
C GLU A 72 19.05 -9.01 -7.55
N THR A 73 19.49 -7.88 -7.01
CA THR A 73 20.87 -7.40 -7.18
C THR A 73 21.65 -7.46 -5.87
N SER A 74 21.02 -7.15 -4.75
CA SER A 74 21.65 -7.06 -3.44
C SER A 74 20.69 -7.33 -2.31
N PHE A 75 21.25 -7.48 -1.11
CA PHE A 75 20.47 -7.54 0.12
C PHE A 75 20.12 -6.11 0.57
N CYS A 76 18.89 -5.67 0.32
CA CYS A 76 18.45 -4.27 0.48
C CYS A 76 17.77 -3.95 1.81
N LEU A 77 17.70 -4.91 2.74
CA LEU A 77 17.29 -4.72 4.15
C LEU A 77 18.41 -5.10 5.11
N GLY A 78 18.57 -4.36 6.20
CA GLY A 78 19.55 -4.66 7.24
C GLY A 78 19.21 -5.97 7.95
N LYS A 79 20.22 -6.78 8.26
CA LYS A 79 20.05 -8.01 9.05
C LYS A 79 20.46 -7.76 10.49
N SER A 80 19.63 -8.17 11.44
CA SER A 80 19.91 -8.06 12.87
C SER A 80 19.39 -9.28 13.63
N GLY A 81 19.88 -9.54 14.84
CA GLY A 81 19.42 -10.64 15.69
C GLY A 81 20.51 -11.19 16.61
N PRO A 82 20.15 -12.08 17.55
CA PRO A 82 21.05 -12.63 18.57
C PRO A 82 22.14 -13.58 18.02
N GLY A 83 22.18 -13.84 16.71
CA GLY A 83 23.31 -14.48 16.04
C GLY A 83 23.24 -16.00 15.84
N THR A 84 22.16 -16.69 16.23
CA THR A 84 22.01 -18.15 15.97
C THR A 84 21.44 -18.46 14.59
N VAL A 85 20.68 -17.53 14.02
CA VAL A 85 20.10 -17.60 12.69
C VAL A 85 20.18 -16.22 12.03
N SER A 86 20.26 -16.17 10.71
CA SER A 86 20.27 -14.93 9.95
C SER A 86 19.53 -15.14 8.65
N PHE A 87 18.89 -14.08 8.15
CA PHE A 87 18.30 -14.12 6.83
C PHE A 87 19.40 -14.24 5.77
N PHE A 88 19.15 -15.06 4.76
CA PHE A 88 20.04 -15.27 3.62
C PHE A 88 19.27 -15.15 2.31
N ARG A 89 19.97 -14.67 1.28
CA ARG A 89 19.43 -14.53 -0.07
C ARG A 89 19.59 -15.85 -0.82
N THR A 90 18.54 -16.29 -1.50
CA THR A 90 18.55 -17.56 -2.24
C THR A 90 17.60 -17.51 -3.44
N GLN A 91 17.81 -18.40 -4.41
CA GLN A 91 16.93 -18.55 -5.58
C GLN A 91 15.84 -19.58 -5.35
N SER A 92 16.14 -20.60 -4.55
CA SER A 92 15.19 -21.61 -4.12
C SER A 92 15.60 -22.17 -2.76
N TYR A 93 14.61 -22.59 -1.97
CA TYR A 93 14.85 -23.25 -0.70
C TYR A 93 13.66 -24.11 -0.30
N PHE A 94 13.89 -25.40 -0.08
CA PHE A 94 12.88 -26.34 0.45
C PHE A 94 11.53 -26.35 -0.32
N GLY A 95 11.59 -26.26 -1.65
CA GLY A 95 10.40 -26.21 -2.51
C GLY A 95 9.72 -24.84 -2.60
N ILE A 96 10.32 -23.79 -2.01
CA ILE A 96 9.98 -22.39 -2.29
C ILE A 96 10.94 -21.91 -3.38
N ALA A 97 10.40 -21.39 -4.48
CA ALA A 97 11.15 -20.62 -5.48
C ALA A 97 10.75 -19.14 -5.39
N ALA A 98 11.58 -18.24 -5.93
CA ALA A 98 11.22 -16.82 -6.06
C ALA A 98 9.88 -16.69 -6.79
N LEU A 99 8.99 -15.81 -6.30
CA LEU A 99 7.68 -15.60 -6.91
C LEU A 99 7.82 -14.86 -8.25
N GLN A 100 8.72 -13.88 -8.27
CA GLN A 100 9.07 -13.07 -9.42
C GLN A 100 10.59 -12.90 -9.40
N GLY A 101 11.21 -12.82 -10.58
CA GLY A 101 12.67 -12.74 -10.65
C GLY A 101 13.37 -14.03 -10.25
N SER A 102 14.57 -13.91 -9.69
CA SER A 102 15.46 -15.02 -9.39
C SER A 102 15.78 -15.16 -7.92
N TYR A 103 15.57 -14.15 -7.07
CA TYR A 103 16.06 -14.16 -5.69
C TYR A 103 15.03 -13.66 -4.68
N PHE A 104 15.06 -14.26 -3.50
CA PHE A 104 14.31 -13.80 -2.33
C PHE A 104 15.17 -13.96 -1.08
N THR A 105 14.66 -13.52 0.07
CA THR A 105 15.32 -13.74 1.36
C THR A 105 14.57 -14.75 2.22
N ALA A 106 15.31 -15.62 2.91
CA ALA A 106 14.76 -16.66 3.76
C ALA A 106 15.47 -16.72 5.11
N LEU A 107 14.74 -17.18 6.12
CA LEU A 107 15.23 -17.58 7.44
C LEU A 107 14.79 -19.01 7.70
N THR A 108 15.69 -19.83 8.23
CA THR A 108 15.41 -21.25 8.46
C THR A 108 16.12 -21.77 9.70
N SER A 109 15.52 -22.78 10.34
CA SER A 109 16.15 -23.57 11.39
C SER A 109 15.42 -24.90 11.54
N SER A 110 16.18 -25.97 11.78
CA SER A 110 15.69 -27.28 12.24
C SER A 110 15.94 -27.50 13.74
N SER A 111 16.48 -26.50 14.45
CA SER A 111 16.82 -26.63 15.86
C SER A 111 15.58 -26.81 16.73
N THR A 112 15.72 -27.55 17.83
CA THR A 112 14.75 -27.64 18.92
C THR A 112 14.69 -26.37 19.78
N THR A 113 15.61 -25.43 19.57
CA THR A 113 15.55 -24.10 20.19
C THR A 113 14.87 -23.11 19.25
N ARG A 114 13.86 -22.40 19.78
CA ARG A 114 13.21 -21.30 19.05
C ARG A 114 14.22 -20.18 18.87
N SER A 115 14.48 -19.81 17.62
CA SER A 115 15.39 -18.73 17.26
C SER A 115 14.66 -17.67 16.43
N TYR A 116 15.25 -16.48 16.37
CA TYR A 116 14.68 -15.37 15.59
C TYR A 116 15.77 -14.51 14.96
N ALA A 117 15.40 -13.81 13.90
CA ALA A 117 16.19 -12.76 13.27
C ALA A 117 15.28 -11.66 12.75
N PHE A 118 15.88 -10.51 12.46
CA PHE A 118 15.21 -9.33 11.94
C PHE A 118 15.71 -8.95 10.54
N LEU A 119 14.79 -8.48 9.71
CA LEU A 119 15.07 -7.69 8.51
C LEU A 119 14.58 -6.27 8.75
N VAL A 120 15.47 -5.29 8.74
CA VAL A 120 15.18 -3.91 9.14
C VAL A 120 15.35 -2.98 7.96
N SER A 121 14.50 -1.96 7.82
CA SER A 121 14.72 -0.91 6.82
C SER A 121 16.07 -0.23 7.05
N MET A 122 16.88 -0.14 5.99
CA MET A 122 18.23 0.49 6.08
C MET A 122 18.17 2.02 6.19
N VAL A 123 17.02 2.61 5.88
CA VAL A 123 16.78 4.06 5.93
C VAL A 123 15.48 4.32 6.69
N TYR A 124 15.41 5.47 7.36
CA TYR A 124 14.16 5.93 7.95
C TYR A 124 13.15 6.30 6.87
N LEU A 125 11.88 6.00 7.15
CA LEU A 125 10.74 6.39 6.34
C LEU A 125 10.47 7.90 6.51
N PRO A 126 9.89 8.57 5.51
CA PRO A 126 9.53 9.97 5.62
C PRO A 126 8.46 10.20 6.69
N GLU A 127 8.38 11.43 7.20
CA GLU A 127 7.32 11.88 8.11
C GLU A 127 5.98 12.11 7.37
N SER A 128 5.51 11.06 6.69
CA SER A 128 4.26 11.00 5.95
C SER A 128 3.68 9.59 6.07
N ASP A 129 2.39 9.42 5.87
CA ASP A 129 1.80 8.09 5.80
C ASP A 129 2.45 7.29 4.66
N VAL A 130 2.78 6.03 4.93
CA VAL A 130 3.36 5.14 3.93
C VAL A 130 2.59 3.83 3.88
N ARG A 131 2.42 3.33 2.67
CA ARG A 131 1.97 1.97 2.40
C ARG A 131 3.17 1.07 2.18
N VAL A 132 3.22 -0.04 2.90
CA VAL A 132 4.21 -1.09 2.68
C VAL A 132 3.48 -2.32 2.14
N GLU A 133 3.84 -2.72 0.94
CA GLU A 133 3.44 -3.98 0.32
C GLU A 133 4.62 -4.93 0.33
N PHE A 134 4.38 -6.20 0.64
CA PHE A 134 5.41 -7.23 0.61
C PHE A 134 4.79 -8.59 0.34
N GLN A 135 5.59 -9.51 -0.19
CA GLN A 135 5.22 -10.92 -0.26
C GLN A 135 5.96 -11.73 0.78
N TYR A 136 5.28 -12.77 1.26
CA TYR A 136 5.82 -13.66 2.27
C TYR A 136 5.33 -15.08 2.06
N THR A 137 6.07 -16.02 2.60
CA THR A 137 5.57 -17.37 2.85
C THR A 137 6.21 -17.96 4.10
N THR A 138 5.52 -18.92 4.70
CA THR A 138 5.99 -19.64 5.89
C THR A 138 5.81 -21.15 5.71
N TYR A 139 6.63 -21.92 6.41
CA TYR A 139 6.51 -23.37 6.45
C TYR A 139 6.92 -23.92 7.81
N GLY A 140 6.30 -25.06 8.18
CA GLY A 140 6.59 -25.76 9.42
C GLY A 140 6.44 -24.85 10.64
N THR A 141 7.51 -24.72 11.43
CA THR A 141 7.51 -23.87 12.63
C THR A 141 7.69 -22.37 12.34
N GLY A 142 7.89 -21.99 11.08
CA GLY A 142 8.12 -20.62 10.65
C GLY A 142 6.96 -19.68 10.96
N GLN A 143 7.27 -18.53 11.56
CA GLN A 143 6.30 -17.48 11.86
C GLN A 143 6.91 -16.11 11.55
N ILE A 144 6.16 -15.26 10.87
CA ILE A 144 6.59 -13.92 10.48
C ILE A 144 5.74 -12.87 11.18
N TYR A 145 6.37 -11.76 11.52
CA TYR A 145 5.74 -10.53 11.99
C TYR A 145 6.25 -9.36 11.14
N PHE A 146 5.39 -8.37 10.93
CA PHE A 146 5.78 -7.06 10.41
C PHE A 146 5.39 -5.99 11.43
N SER A 147 6.38 -5.17 11.78
CA SER A 147 6.25 -4.12 12.79
C SER A 147 6.94 -2.85 12.34
N TYR A 148 6.57 -1.73 12.95
CA TYR A 148 7.26 -0.45 12.80
C TYR A 148 7.56 0.17 14.17
N GLY A 149 8.58 1.01 14.21
CA GLY A 149 8.95 1.83 15.37
C GLY A 149 9.08 3.29 14.96
N GLN A 150 8.91 4.21 15.93
CA GLN A 150 8.99 5.66 15.72
C GLN A 150 9.74 6.32 16.89
N GLY A 151 10.48 7.37 16.56
CA GLY A 151 11.33 8.09 17.50
C GLY A 151 12.51 7.25 17.99
N GLU A 152 13.00 7.59 19.18
CA GLU A 152 14.10 6.89 19.86
C GLU A 152 13.58 5.89 20.90
N THR A 153 12.37 5.36 20.69
CA THR A 153 11.72 4.45 21.66
C THR A 153 12.03 2.98 21.33
N THR A 154 12.02 2.13 22.35
CA THR A 154 12.05 0.65 22.18
C THR A 154 10.66 0.08 21.90
N GLN A 155 9.63 0.92 21.80
CA GLN A 155 8.27 0.50 21.51
C GLN A 155 8.07 0.32 20.01
N TYR A 156 7.34 -0.74 19.67
CA TYR A 156 7.03 -1.09 18.30
C TYR A 156 5.55 -1.47 18.19
N THR A 157 4.99 -1.23 17.01
CA THR A 157 3.62 -1.61 16.69
C THR A 157 3.64 -2.69 15.62
N THR A 158 3.05 -3.83 15.95
CA THR A 158 2.88 -4.96 15.02
C THR A 158 1.62 -4.78 14.21
N LEU A 159 1.76 -4.74 12.88
CA LEU A 159 0.64 -4.57 11.95
C LEU A 159 0.22 -5.87 11.28
N PHE A 160 1.07 -6.90 11.34
CA PHE A 160 0.81 -8.17 10.70
C PHE A 160 1.59 -9.32 11.34
N THR A 161 0.99 -10.51 11.35
CA THR A 161 1.64 -11.78 11.66
C THR A 161 1.04 -12.91 10.83
N SER A 162 1.84 -13.92 10.50
CA SER A 162 1.37 -15.16 9.86
C SER A 162 2.28 -16.35 10.19
N SER A 163 1.70 -17.54 10.11
CA SER A 163 2.37 -18.84 10.15
C SER A 163 1.54 -19.87 9.38
N GLY A 164 2.15 -21.00 9.01
CA GLY A 164 1.43 -22.12 8.42
C GLY A 164 0.98 -21.93 6.96
N ASP A 165 1.60 -21.04 6.20
CA ASP A 165 1.23 -20.76 4.79
C ASP A 165 1.61 -21.89 3.81
N ASN A 166 2.24 -22.95 4.33
CA ASN A 166 2.63 -24.15 3.60
C ASN A 166 3.38 -23.88 2.29
N ARG A 167 4.34 -22.94 2.30
CA ARG A 167 5.17 -22.53 1.14
C ARG A 167 4.41 -21.82 0.02
N THR A 168 3.17 -21.40 0.25
CA THR A 168 2.43 -20.58 -0.72
C THR A 168 2.77 -19.11 -0.50
N TRP A 169 3.21 -18.43 -1.55
CA TRP A 169 3.43 -16.98 -1.51
C TRP A 169 2.12 -16.24 -1.34
N LYS A 170 2.10 -15.28 -0.42
CA LYS A 170 0.98 -14.37 -0.17
C LYS A 170 1.47 -12.94 -0.22
N THR A 171 0.60 -12.03 -0.65
CA THR A 171 0.87 -10.59 -0.62
C THR A 171 0.16 -9.97 0.58
N ARG A 172 0.83 -9.05 1.26
CA ARG A 172 0.26 -8.23 2.32
C ARG A 172 0.54 -6.76 2.07
N THR A 173 -0.44 -5.94 2.39
CA THR A 173 -0.34 -4.49 2.40
C THR A 173 -0.67 -3.98 3.79
N VAL A 174 0.13 -3.07 4.32
CA VAL A 174 -0.09 -2.38 5.60
C VAL A 174 0.18 -0.89 5.43
N THR A 175 -0.42 -0.08 6.29
CA THR A 175 -0.17 1.37 6.36
C THR A 175 0.55 1.69 7.65
N ILE A 176 1.65 2.44 7.55
CA ILE A 176 2.37 3.00 8.69
C ILE A 176 2.04 4.50 8.73
N PRO A 177 1.55 5.03 9.85
CA PRO A 177 1.24 6.45 9.97
C PRO A 177 2.53 7.30 10.00
N ALA A 178 2.42 8.57 9.62
CA ALA A 178 3.49 9.54 9.71
C ALA A 178 4.12 9.58 11.12
N GLY A 179 5.45 9.70 11.18
CA GLY A 179 6.15 9.94 12.44
C GLY A 179 7.66 10.08 12.26
N LYS A 180 8.31 10.63 13.28
CA LYS A 180 9.76 10.90 13.28
C LYS A 180 10.57 9.61 13.40
N ASN A 181 11.73 9.56 12.73
CA ASN A 181 12.65 8.41 12.76
C ASN A 181 11.94 7.07 12.54
N THR A 182 10.92 7.05 11.68
CA THR A 182 10.10 5.85 11.46
C THR A 182 10.92 4.79 10.74
N PHE A 183 10.93 3.56 11.24
CA PHE A 183 11.53 2.41 10.56
C PHE A 183 10.57 1.22 10.61
N TYR A 184 10.70 0.29 9.67
CA TYR A 184 9.95 -0.95 9.70
C TYR A 184 10.89 -2.14 9.74
N TYR A 185 10.38 -3.27 10.23
CA TYR A 185 11.13 -4.51 10.22
C TYR A 185 10.22 -5.73 10.19
N PHE A 186 10.78 -6.81 9.65
CA PHE A 186 10.23 -8.15 9.76
C PHE A 186 10.93 -8.88 10.89
N THR A 187 10.17 -9.60 11.71
CA THR A 187 10.71 -10.60 12.64
C THR A 187 10.35 -11.98 12.13
N GLY A 188 11.36 -12.81 11.87
CA GLY A 188 11.17 -14.22 11.56
C GLY A 188 11.51 -15.08 12.77
N TYR A 189 10.60 -15.97 13.16
CA TYR A 189 10.84 -17.02 14.14
C TYR A 189 10.87 -18.38 13.47
N VAL A 190 11.84 -19.22 13.85
CA VAL A 190 12.06 -20.57 13.30
C VAL A 190 12.58 -21.53 14.38
N GLY A 191 12.45 -22.84 14.15
CA GLY A 191 12.85 -23.87 15.11
C GLY A 191 11.89 -24.01 16.29
N GLY A 192 12.35 -24.64 17.37
CA GLY A 192 11.60 -24.89 18.60
C GLY A 192 10.99 -26.29 18.65
N SER A 193 10.20 -26.66 17.63
CA SER A 193 9.52 -27.96 17.56
C SER A 193 9.72 -28.68 16.23
N GLY A 194 10.68 -28.23 15.42
CA GLY A 194 10.98 -28.78 14.12
C GLY A 194 11.40 -27.72 13.09
N PHE A 195 11.54 -28.17 11.85
CA PHE A 195 11.96 -27.33 10.74
C PHE A 195 10.98 -26.18 10.48
N GLY A 196 11.52 -24.97 10.36
CA GLY A 196 10.76 -23.76 10.05
C GLY A 196 11.41 -22.97 8.93
N VAL A 197 10.57 -22.35 8.12
CA VAL A 197 11.00 -21.37 7.10
C VAL A 197 10.12 -20.13 7.17
N VAL A 198 10.76 -18.97 7.08
CA VAL A 198 10.12 -17.69 6.80
C VAL A 198 10.82 -17.12 5.56
N ALA A 199 10.06 -16.72 4.55
CA ALA A 199 10.59 -16.09 3.36
C ALA A 199 9.85 -14.79 3.07
N VAL A 200 10.58 -13.79 2.56
CA VAL A 200 10.07 -12.47 2.20
C VAL A 200 10.61 -12.10 0.83
N ASP A 201 9.78 -11.43 0.03
CA ASP A 201 10.14 -10.96 -1.31
C ASP A 201 9.35 -9.70 -1.70
N ASN A 202 9.82 -8.99 -2.73
CA ASN A 202 9.27 -7.79 -3.36
C ASN A 202 8.63 -6.80 -2.36
N VAL A 203 9.43 -6.31 -1.41
CA VAL A 203 9.00 -5.24 -0.51
C VAL A 203 8.94 -3.92 -1.28
N ARG A 204 7.81 -3.23 -1.22
CA ARG A 204 7.56 -1.94 -1.87
C ARG A 204 7.02 -0.95 -0.83
N VAL A 205 7.71 0.17 -0.67
CA VAL A 205 7.30 1.25 0.22
C VAL A 205 6.87 2.44 -0.63
N THR A 206 5.66 2.91 -0.39
CA THR A 206 5.01 3.93 -1.19
C THR A 206 4.47 5.03 -0.28
N ARG A 207 4.87 6.29 -0.50
CA ARG A 207 4.31 7.45 0.21
C ARG A 207 2.87 7.69 -0.22
N LEU A 208 1.93 7.76 0.72
CA LEU A 208 0.52 8.06 0.46
C LEU A 208 0.27 9.56 0.34
#